data_AF-A0A512B9T7-F1
#
_entry.id   AF-A0A512B9T7-F1
#
_cell.length_a   1.000
_cell.length_b   1.000
_cell.length_c   1.000
_cell.angle_alpha   90.00
_cell.angle_beta   90.00
_cell.angle_gamma   90.00
#
_symmetry.space_group_name_H-M   'P 1'
#
loop_
_entity.id
_entity.type
_entity.pdbx_description
1 polymer ?
#
loop_
_entity_poly.entity_id
_entity_poly.type
_entity_poly.pdbx_seq_one_letter_code
_entity_poly.pdbx_strand_id
1 'polypeptide(L)'
;MARAKYTYEKTDVKGNICLVITDADQGQMSVTNDIETVVAKICEKEELKPEKCIIVYKDSEGAWDGYDAEHNHFVSLGGGHWMHAINKYLKMLRESE
;
A
#
# COMPACT_ATOMS: atom_id res chain seq x y z
N MET A 1 -18.40 9.82 -11.65
CA MET A 1 -17.30 8.85 -11.51
C MET A 1 -17.10 8.62 -10.02
N ALA A 2 -17.47 7.45 -9.50
CA ALA A 2 -17.19 7.10 -8.12
C ALA A 2 -15.67 6.99 -7.95
N ARG A 3 -15.11 7.60 -6.91
CA ARG A 3 -13.70 7.46 -6.53
C ARG A 3 -13.69 6.64 -5.25
N ALA A 4 -12.81 5.65 -5.15
CA ALA A 4 -12.54 5.01 -3.87
C ALA A 4 -12.19 6.10 -2.85
N LYS A 5 -12.87 6.12 -1.70
CA LYS A 5 -12.46 6.97 -0.59
C LYS A 5 -11.36 6.23 0.13
N TYR A 6 -10.20 6.86 0.24
CA TYR A 6 -9.07 6.33 0.97
C TYR A 6 -8.41 7.43 1.78
N THR A 7 -7.79 7.03 2.89
CA THR A 7 -6.79 7.83 3.57
C THR A 7 -5.42 7.23 3.29
N TYR A 8 -4.39 8.06 3.27
CA TYR A 8 -3.02 7.56 3.19
C TYR A 8 -2.13 8.32 4.15
N GLU A 9 -1.12 7.62 4.66
CA GLU A 9 -0.02 8.19 5.43
C GLU A 9 1.30 7.86 4.72
N LYS A 10 2.17 8.86 4.60
CA LYS A 10 3.54 8.69 4.14
C LYS A 10 4.45 8.66 5.35
N THR A 11 5.27 7.62 5.46
CA THR A 11 6.23 7.45 6.56
C THR A 11 7.57 6.96 6.03
N ASP A 12 8.64 7.17 6.80
CA ASP A 12 9.96 6.58 6.53
C ASP A 12 10.20 5.45 7.53
N VAL A 13 10.44 4.24 7.01
CA VAL A 13 10.78 3.08 7.83
C VAL A 13 12.10 2.51 7.36
N LYS A 14 13.12 2.64 8.22
CA LYS A 14 14.48 2.15 7.96
C LYS A 14 15.08 2.72 6.66
N GLY A 15 14.79 3.99 6.35
CA GLY A 15 15.25 4.67 5.14
C GLY A 15 14.48 4.30 3.87
N ASN A 16 13.33 3.62 4.00
CA ASN A 16 12.44 3.33 2.89
C ASN A 16 11.17 4.16 3.03
N ILE A 17 10.77 4.79 1.93
CA ILE A 17 9.51 5.54 1.88
C ILE A 17 8.37 4.53 1.84
N CYS A 18 7.50 4.57 2.84
CA CYS A 18 6.35 3.69 2.95
C CYS A 18 5.06 4.49 2.80
N LEU A 19 4.15 3.98 1.97
CA LEU A 19 2.80 4.50 1.78
C LEU A 19 1.82 3.54 2.45
N VAL A 20 1.16 4.02 3.50
CA VAL A 20 0.15 3.27 4.25
C VAL A 20 -1.21 3.76 3.81
N ILE A 21 -1.93 2.96 3.05
CA ILE A 21 -3.23 3.30 2.49
C ILE A 21 -4.31 2.58 3.30
N THR A 22 -5.35 3.28 3.72
CA THR A 22 -6.50 2.67 4.40
C THR A 22 -7.74 2.93 3.56
N ASP A 23 -8.41 1.85 3.17
CA ASP A 23 -9.71 1.95 2.52
C ASP A 23 -10.71 2.59 3.49
N ALA A 24 -11.31 3.71 3.06
CA ALA A 24 -12.26 4.47 3.86
C ALA A 24 -13.72 4.14 3.50
N ASP A 25 -13.99 3.20 2.58
CA ASP A 25 -15.34 2.94 2.07
C ASP A 25 -15.86 1.52 2.30
N GLN A 26 -16.91 1.43 3.12
CA GLN A 26 -17.78 0.28 3.34
C GLN A 26 -18.84 0.17 2.22
N GLY A 27 -18.43 -0.12 0.98
CA GLY A 27 -19.35 -0.73 0.00
C GLY A 27 -19.64 -0.03 -1.34
N GLN A 28 -18.84 0.92 -1.83
CA GLN A 28 -19.01 1.46 -3.20
C GLN A 28 -17.89 1.11 -4.20
N MET A 29 -16.60 1.20 -3.81
CA MET A 29 -15.47 0.75 -4.64
C MET A 29 -14.23 0.60 -3.76
N SER A 30 -13.77 -0.63 -3.54
CA SER A 30 -12.65 -0.91 -2.64
C SER A 30 -11.31 -0.46 -3.23
N VAL A 31 -10.38 -0.03 -2.36
CA VAL A 31 -8.99 0.31 -2.73
C VAL A 31 -8.31 -0.83 -3.48
N THR A 32 -8.62 -2.08 -3.15
CA THR A 32 -8.11 -3.27 -3.83
C THR A 32 -8.40 -3.29 -5.33
N ASN A 33 -9.56 -2.78 -5.76
CA ASN A 33 -9.98 -2.81 -7.17
C ASN A 33 -9.40 -1.65 -8.00
N ASP A 34 -8.85 -0.61 -7.37
CA ASP A 34 -8.32 0.59 -8.05
C ASP A 34 -6.94 0.99 -7.50
N ILE A 35 -6.20 0.03 -6.93
CA ILE A 35 -4.95 0.30 -6.21
C ILE A 35 -3.91 0.96 -7.12
N GLU A 36 -3.84 0.56 -8.40
CA GLU A 36 -2.94 1.13 -9.40
C GLU A 36 -3.15 2.64 -9.54
N THR A 37 -4.42 3.05 -9.72
CA THR A 37 -4.81 4.45 -9.85
C THR A 37 -4.57 5.22 -8.56
N VAL A 38 -4.86 4.61 -7.41
CA VAL A 38 -4.66 5.21 -6.08
C VAL A 38 -3.17 5.48 -5.84
N VAL A 39 -2.32 4.47 -6.06
CA VAL A 39 -0.87 4.57 -5.92
C VAL A 39 -0.32 5.60 -6.89
N ALA A 40 -0.70 5.55 -8.17
CA ALA A 40 -0.23 6.51 -9.17
C ALA A 40 -0.55 7.95 -8.76
N LYS A 41 -1.76 8.21 -8.25
CA LYS A 41 -2.15 9.55 -7.76
C LYS A 41 -1.38 9.99 -6.53
N ILE A 42 -1.14 9.09 -5.57
CA ILE A 42 -0.37 9.40 -4.36
C ILE A 42 1.08 9.70 -4.76
N CYS A 43 1.68 8.86 -5.59
CA CYS A 43 3.05 9.03 -6.06
C CYS A 43 3.22 10.30 -6.89
N GLU A 44 2.28 10.62 -7.79
CA GLU A 44 2.28 11.88 -8.55
C GLU A 44 2.21 13.09 -7.60
N LYS A 45 1.31 13.04 -6.60
CA LYS A 45 1.14 14.12 -5.63
C LYS A 45 2.37 14.32 -4.74
N GLU A 46 3.04 13.25 -4.35
CA GLU A 46 4.20 13.26 -3.45
C GLU A 46 5.55 13.34 -4.21
N GLU A 47 5.51 13.42 -5.54
CA GLU A 47 6.70 13.39 -6.43
C GLU A 47 7.57 12.15 -6.21
N LEU A 48 6.92 11.01 -5.97
CA LEU A 48 7.54 9.71 -5.71
C LEU A 48 7.44 8.77 -6.90
N LYS A 49 8.32 7.77 -6.91
CA LYS A 49 8.27 6.65 -7.84
C LYS A 49 7.61 5.44 -7.17
N PRO A 50 6.48 4.90 -7.68
CA PRO A 50 5.80 3.75 -7.10
C PRO A 50 6.72 2.56 -6.83
N GLU A 51 7.61 2.25 -7.77
CA GLU A 51 8.57 1.13 -7.70
C GLU A 51 9.65 1.31 -6.62
N LYS A 52 9.79 2.52 -6.07
CA LYS A 52 10.73 2.82 -4.97
C LYS A 52 10.04 2.94 -3.61
N CYS A 53 8.73 2.75 -3.57
CA CYS A 53 7.93 2.93 -2.38
C CYS A 53 7.45 1.58 -1.87
N ILE A 54 7.48 1.40 -0.55
CA ILE A 54 6.84 0.27 0.10
C ILE A 54 5.36 0.62 0.27
N ILE A 55 4.52 0.05 -0.58
CA ILE A 55 3.10 0.33 -0.57
C ILE A 55 2.40 -0.78 0.21
N VAL A 56 1.71 -0.40 1.28
CA VAL A 56 0.83 -1.29 2.03
C VAL A 56 -0.56 -0.69 2.08
N TYR A 57 -1.58 -1.52 1.94
CA TYR A 57 -2.96 -1.11 2.09
C TYR A 57 -3.73 -2.03 3.03
N LYS A 58 -4.71 -1.46 3.74
CA LYS A 58 -5.64 -2.22 4.56
C LYS A 58 -6.93 -2.47 3.78
N ASP A 59 -7.31 -3.74 3.65
CA ASP A 59 -8.56 -4.13 3.02
C ASP A 59 -9.77 -3.91 3.95
N SER A 60 -10.97 -4.17 3.41
CA SER A 60 -12.23 -4.05 4.16
C SER A 60 -12.39 -5.09 5.27
N GLU A 61 -11.66 -6.20 5.21
CA GLU A 61 -11.64 -7.26 6.24
C GLU A 61 -10.66 -6.94 7.38
N GLY A 62 -9.86 -5.89 7.21
CA GLY A 62 -8.90 -5.39 8.16
C GLY A 62 -7.54 -6.09 8.11
N ALA A 63 -7.30 -6.88 7.06
CA ALA A 63 -5.99 -7.41 6.73
C ALA A 63 -5.15 -6.36 6.00
N TRP A 64 -3.84 -6.44 6.19
CA TRP A 64 -2.88 -5.64 5.45
C TRP A 64 -2.28 -6.46 4.32
N ASP A 65 -2.23 -5.86 3.14
CA ASP A 65 -1.56 -6.38 1.98
C ASP A 65 -0.53 -5.36 1.47
N GLY A 66 0.48 -5.86 0.79
CA GLY A 66 1.48 -5.09 0.07
C GLY A 66 1.10 -5.03 -1.41
N TYR A 67 1.44 -3.93 -2.05
CA TYR A 67 1.34 -3.80 -3.50
C TYR A 67 2.72 -3.52 -4.09
N ASP A 68 3.19 -4.47 -4.90
CA ASP A 68 4.41 -4.32 -5.69
C ASP A 68 4.05 -3.63 -7.00
N ALA A 69 4.39 -2.34 -7.11
CA ALA A 69 4.11 -1.55 -8.29
C ALA A 69 5.03 -1.88 -9.48
N GLU A 70 6.19 -2.52 -9.25
CA GLU A 70 7.11 -2.93 -10.32
C GLU A 70 6.56 -4.16 -11.05
N HIS A 71 6.07 -5.14 -10.29
CA HIS A 71 5.56 -6.41 -10.84
C HIS A 71 4.03 -6.46 -10.97
N ASN A 72 3.34 -5.39 -10.58
CA ASN A 72 1.88 -5.36 -10.43
C ASN A 72 1.35 -6.59 -9.66
N HIS A 73 1.94 -6.84 -8.50
CA HIS A 73 1.69 -8.04 -7.72
C HIS A 73 1.26 -7.71 -6.28
N PHE A 74 0.33 -8.50 -5.75
CA PHE A 74 -0.18 -8.35 -4.40
C PHE A 74 0.52 -9.29 -3.44
N VAL A 75 0.93 -8.78 -2.28
CA VAL A 75 1.66 -9.55 -1.26
C VAL A 75 0.82 -9.60 0.01
N SER A 76 0.37 -10.78 0.42
CA SER A 76 -0.39 -10.90 1.66
C SER A 76 0.48 -10.76 2.91
N LEU A 77 0.32 -9.65 3.62
CA LEU A 77 1.11 -9.33 4.82
C LEU A 77 0.41 -9.80 6.09
N GLY A 78 -0.92 -9.85 6.10
CA GLY A 78 -1.76 -10.44 7.14
C GLY A 78 -2.40 -9.41 8.08
N GLY A 79 -3.04 -9.88 9.14
CA GLY A 79 -3.74 -9.02 10.09
C GLY A 79 -2.82 -8.27 11.07
N GLY A 80 -3.34 -7.20 11.68
CA GLY A 80 -2.69 -6.49 12.78
C GLY A 80 -2.42 -5.01 12.49
N HIS A 81 -1.27 -4.52 12.95
CA HIS A 81 -0.87 -3.12 12.76
C HIS A 81 -0.03 -2.95 11.49
N TRP A 82 -0.20 -1.84 10.77
CA TRP A 82 0.51 -1.55 9.51
C TRP A 82 2.04 -1.65 9.64
N MET A 83 2.58 -1.28 10.79
CA MET A 83 4.03 -1.40 11.06
C MET A 83 4.53 -2.85 10.99
N HIS A 84 3.70 -3.82 11.37
CA HIS A 84 4.05 -5.23 11.24
C HIS A 84 4.06 -5.64 9.76
N ALA A 85 3.08 -5.19 8.99
CA ALA A 85 2.99 -5.44 7.56
C ALA A 85 4.21 -4.87 6.83
N ILE A 86 4.57 -3.61 7.08
CA ILE A 86 5.77 -2.98 6.50
C ILE A 86 7.03 -3.77 6.84
N ASN A 87 7.24 -4.14 8.11
CA ASN A 87 8.43 -4.88 8.50
C ASN A 87 8.51 -6.26 7.83
N LYS A 88 7.36 -6.94 7.68
CA LYS A 88 7.27 -8.21 6.97
C LYS A 88 7.61 -8.03 5.48
N TYR A 89 7.07 -6.99 4.84
CA TYR A 89 7.33 -6.71 3.44
C TYR A 89 8.82 -6.37 3.20
N LEU A 90 9.39 -5.48 4.01
CA LEU A 90 10.82 -5.16 3.96
C LEU A 90 11.72 -6.39 4.17
N LYS A 91 11.30 -7.33 5.02
CA LYS A 91 12.03 -8.58 5.20
C LYS A 91 12.01 -9.42 3.92
N MET A 92 10.85 -9.57 3.28
CA MET A 92 10.70 -10.32 2.03
C MET A 92 11.55 -9.74 0.89
N LEU A 93 11.60 -8.41 0.77
CA LEU A 93 12.41 -7.74 -0.26
C LEU A 93 13.90 -8.03 -0.06
N ARG A 94 14.39 -7.93 1.18
CA ARG A 94 15.81 -8.23 1.51
C ARG A 94 16.19 -9.70 1.35
N GLU A 95 15.23 -10.62 1.48
CA GLU A 95 15.46 -12.05 1.27
C GLU A 95 15.43 -12.43 -0.22
N SER A 96 15.03 -11.50 -1.10
CA SER A 96 14.98 -11.69 -2.56
C SER A 96 16.20 -11.11 -3.29
N GLU A 97 17.12 -10.44 -2.58
CA GLU A 97 18.41 -9.91 -3.06
C GLU A 97 19.57 -10.88 -2.78
#